data_AF-A0A9W6UGH1-F1
#
_entry.id   AF-A0A9W6UGH1-F1
#
_cell.length_a   1.000
_cell.length_b   1.000
_cell.length_c   1.000
_cell.angle_alpha   90.00
_cell.angle_beta   90.00
_cell.angle_gamma   90.00
#
_symmetry.space_group_name_H-M   'P 1'
#
loop_
_entity.id
_entity.type
_entity.pdbx_description
1 polymer ?
#
loop_
_entity_poly.entity_id
_entity_poly.type
_entity_poly.pdbx_seq_one_letter_code
_entity_poly.pdbx_strand_id
1 'polypeptide(L)' 'MDIAIVCQDCHGSGYRVRVYGYMSVDGHAEMLVPRDCLSCGGSGRVLTSGWSAA' A
#
# COMPACT_ATOMS: atom_id res chain seq x y z
N MET A 1 -21.14 -6.60 13.11
CA MET A 1 -20.18 -7.43 12.34
C MET A 1 -19.25 -6.46 11.66
N ASP A 2 -17.94 -6.61 11.81
CA ASP A 2 -16.98 -5.73 11.15
C ASP A 2 -16.59 -6.35 9.80
N ILE A 3 -16.65 -5.55 8.73
CA ILE A 3 -16.25 -5.97 7.39
C ILE A 3 -14.97 -5.23 7.01
N ALA A 4 -13.99 -5.98 6.52
CA ALA A 4 -12.74 -5.45 6.02
C ALA A 4 -12.81 -5.30 4.49
N ILE A 5 -12.95 -4.05 4.02
CA ILE A 5 -12.95 -3.76 2.58
C ILE A 5 -11.51 -3.56 2.07
N VAL A 6 -11.32 -3.74 0.77
CA VAL A 6 -10.04 -3.48 0.12
C VAL A 6 -9.70 -1.99 0.23
N CYS A 7 -8.50 -1.69 0.71
CA CYS A 7 -8.00 -0.33 0.77
C CYS A 7 -7.84 0.22 -0.65
N GLN A 8 -8.63 1.25 -0.99
CA GLN A 8 -8.62 1.85 -2.33
C GLN A 8 -7.31 2.57 -2.65
N ASP A 9 -6.58 2.98 -1.61
CA ASP A 9 -5.34 3.73 -1.74
C ASP A 9 -4.14 2.89 -2.20
N CYS A 10 -4.13 1.61 -1.84
CA CYS A 10 -3.09 0.66 -2.22
C CYS A 10 -3.64 -0.55 -2.99
N HIS A 11 -4.92 -0.53 -3.34
CA HIS A 11 -5.64 -1.60 -4.03
C HIS A 11 -5.39 -3.00 -3.44
N GLY A 12 -5.33 -3.09 -2.11
CA GLY A 12 -5.14 -4.36 -1.41
C GLY A 12 -3.70 -4.81 -1.23
N SER A 13 -2.72 -4.13 -1.84
CA SER A 13 -1.31 -4.53 -1.73
C SER A 13 -0.72 -4.29 -0.34
N GLY A 14 -1.29 -3.36 0.44
CA GLY A 14 -0.72 -2.91 1.71
C GLY A 14 0.44 -1.94 1.55
N TYR A 15 0.96 -1.73 0.34
CA TYR A 15 2.13 -0.90 0.09
C TYR A 15 1.85 0.22 -0.93
N ARG A 16 2.65 1.28 -0.87
CA ARG A 16 2.80 2.27 -1.92
C ARG A 16 4.25 2.28 -2.36
N VAL A 17 4.48 2.12 -3.66
CA VAL A 17 5.82 2.08 -4.24
C VAL A 17 6.26 3.50 -4.57
N ARG A 18 7.47 3.87 -4.14
CA ARG A 18 8.15 5.08 -4.61
C ARG A 18 9.38 4.68 -5.40
N VAL A 19 9.59 5.34 -6.53
CA VAL A 19 10.79 5.18 -7.35
C VAL A 19 11.82 6.19 -6.86
N TYR A 20 12.99 5.69 -6.48
CA TYR A 20 14.12 6.53 -6.13
C TYR A 20 15.21 6.32 -7.19
N GLY A 21 15.58 7.40 -7.86
CA GLY A 21 16.77 7.41 -8.71
C GLY A 21 18.01 7.44 -7.83
N TYR A 22 19.00 6.62 -8.17
CA TYR A 22 20.32 6.68 -7.57
C TYR A 22 21.41 6.58 -8.63
N MET A 23 22.55 7.21 -8.35
CA MET A 23 23.75 7.06 -9.16
C MET A 23 24.49 5.83 -8.67
N SER A 24 24.54 4.81 -9.52
CA SER A 24 25.39 3.64 -9.36
C SER A 24 26.74 3.88 -10.03
N VAL A 25 27.76 3.12 -9.63
CA VAL A 25 29.08 3.10 -10.28
C VAL A 25 28.97 2.73 -11.77
N ASP A 26 27.93 1.96 -12.11
CA ASP A 26 27.65 1.49 -13.48
C ASP A 26 26.64 2.38 -14.26
N GLY A 27 26.22 3.52 -13.69
CA GLY A 27 25.32 4.48 -14.35
C GLY A 27 24.08 4.88 -13.53
N HIS A 28 23.03 5.36 -14.21
CA HIS A 28 21.74 5.67 -13.58
C HIS A 28 20.97 4.38 -13.30
N ALA A 29 20.57 4.19 -12.05
CA ALA A 29 19.73 3.07 -11.64
C ALA A 29 18.51 3.58 -10.88
N GLU A 30 17.44 2.80 -10.94
CA GLU A 30 16.20 3.07 -10.22
C GLU A 30 15.98 1.98 -9.18
N MET A 31 15.63 2.39 -7.96
CA MET A 31 15.23 1.48 -6.89
C MET A 31 13.75 1.66 -6.58
N LEU A 32 13.02 0.54 -6.59
CA LEU A 32 11.65 0.49 -6.10
C LEU A 32 11.67 0.24 -4.59
N VAL A 33 11.19 1.21 -3.81
CA VAL A 33 11.11 1.10 -2.36
C VAL A 33 9.65 1.05 -1.94
N PRO A 34 9.13 -0.13 -1.54
CA PRO A 34 7.81 -0.25 -0.95
C PRO A 34 7.77 0.46 0.41
N ARG A 35 6.73 1.24 0.64
CA ARG A 35 6.39 1.81 1.95
C ARG A 35 5.00 1.36 2.33
N ASP A 36 4.76 1.15 3.62
CA ASP A 36 3.42 0.82 4.10
C ASP A 36 2.41 1.89 3.67
N CYS A 37 1.26 1.42 3.17
CA CYS A 37 0.14 2.30 2.90
C CYS A 37 -0.44 2.80 4.22
N LEU A 38 -0.23 4.10 4.49
CA LEU A 38 -0.68 4.75 5.73
C LEU A 38 -2.19 4.63 5.94
N SER A 39 -2.97 4.70 4.87
CA SER A 39 -4.44 4.66 4.90
C SER A 39 -5.00 3.33 5.43
N CYS A 40 -4.24 2.24 5.31
CA CYS A 40 -4.62 0.93 5.87
C CYS A 40 -3.61 0.36 6.86
N GLY A 41 -2.62 1.17 7.30
CA GLY A 41 -1.54 0.72 8.18
C GLY A 41 -0.78 -0.52 7.67
N GLY A 42 -0.59 -0.63 6.36
CA GLY A 42 0.11 -1.77 5.75
C GLY A 42 -0.74 -3.04 5.51
N SER A 43 -1.97 -3.11 6.02
CA SER A 43 -2.77 -4.35 5.95
C SER A 43 -3.40 -4.67 4.59
N GLY A 44 -3.46 -3.67 3.69
CA GLY A 44 -4.22 -3.75 2.43
C GLY A 44 -5.73 -3.64 2.61
N ARG A 45 -6.24 -3.56 3.84
CA ARG A 45 -7.69 -3.52 4.13
C ARG A 45 -8.05 -2.42 5.11
N VAL A 46 -9.27 -1.91 5.01
CA VAL A 46 -9.82 -0.94 5.97
C VAL A 46 -11.00 -1.57 6.68
N LEU A 47 -10.98 -1.55 8.00
CA LEU A 47 -12.11 -1.98 8.81
C LEU A 47 -13.23 -0.96 8.69
N THR A 48 -14.43 -1.44 8.38
CA THR A 48 -15.64 -0.63 8.31
C THR A 48 -16.63 -1.12 9.33
N SER A 49 -17.10 -0.20 10.17
CA SER A 49 -18.18 -0.45 11.12
C SER A 49 -19.53 -0.13 10.48
N GLY A 50 -20.60 -0.79 10.92
CA GLY A 50 -21.97 -0.54 10.46
C GLY A 50 -22.33 -1.18 9.12
N TRP A 51 -21.41 -1.92 8.49
CA TRP A 51 -21.68 -2.72 7.29
C TRP A 51 -21.96 -4.17 7.70
N SER A 52 -23.09 -4.71 7.27
CA SER A 52 -23.38 -6.14 7.35
C SER A 52 -23.55 -6.70 5.95
N ALA A 53 -22.85 -7.80 5.65
CA ALA A 53 -23.17 -8.63 4.50
C ALA A 53 -24.38 -9.46 4.91
N ALA A 54 -25.53 -9.18 4.28
CA ALA A 54 -26.75 -9.96 4.46
C ALA A 54 -26.65 -11.30 3.74
#